data_AF-A0A518CHF3-F1
#
_entry.id   AF-A0A518CHF3-F1
#
_cell.length_a   1.000
_cell.length_b   1.000
_cell.length_c   1.000
_cell.angle_alpha   90.00
_cell.angle_beta   90.00
_cell.angle_gamma   90.00
#
_symmetry.space_group_name_H-M   'P 1'
#
loop_
_entity.id
_entity.type
_entity.pdbx_description
1 polymer ?
#
loop_
_entity_poly.entity_id
_entity_poly.type
_entity_poly.pdbx_seq_one_letter_code
_entity_poly.pdbx_strand_id
1 'polypeptide(L)'
;MDSPRTSRSQSPRSARPASNTSSSGSSRPSRSIASHSGSYDQTDNATQTAVRPQTAKPRASRSRTSSSTSPGGRSNQPGQSARQHRRPVQPYLGDPLPSFGPAPAWIAISRGVALFLGAFLLLNLLGEVLSGMTDSTRWWIHMQPLPPQMANGLLAVCGVSLLAFAFKPDLPRGIRILASLVLLCWAGFLGFTAYQYYLGLKLEQFHSSFPVAFSLHLLAMLAVVFAGLWKRHQHKVNKSRDFFLGIFTVAICLISFPLAQMFCYGHTDHRRPADYIAVFGCRALEDGTPSSSLRNRMLTGIELYQEGLAPTLLLSGGPGEGEFHETAVMRQLALEAGLPESALVIDEQGWDTGDTIFNVKQFLTQQQGMAAPGAASPSVLAVSNFYHLPRIQMVADRAGMEWYTVPANDSTLLEDRTLSLGREVAAYWWYFVEPILPATMIQ
;
A
#
# COMPACT_ATOMS: atom_id res chain seq x y z
N MET A 1 -39.86 21.11 -69.59
CA MET A 1 -40.35 21.04 -68.19
C MET A 1 -39.12 21.00 -67.29
N ASP A 2 -38.21 21.97 -67.41
CA ASP A 2 -38.28 23.37 -66.98
C ASP A 2 -37.87 23.52 -65.50
N SER A 3 -36.56 23.63 -65.29
CA SER A 3 -35.98 24.66 -64.40
C SER A 3 -36.16 26.04 -65.08
N PRO A 4 -35.98 27.23 -64.45
CA PRO A 4 -35.23 27.53 -63.20
C PRO A 4 -35.81 28.68 -62.33
N ARG A 5 -35.20 29.00 -61.17
CA ARG A 5 -34.59 30.33 -60.89
C ARG A 5 -34.26 30.57 -59.40
N THR A 6 -33.09 31.17 -59.26
CA THR A 6 -32.47 31.83 -58.12
C THR A 6 -33.16 33.15 -57.74
N SER A 7 -33.06 33.58 -56.47
CA SER A 7 -32.75 34.98 -56.14
C SER A 7 -32.19 35.15 -54.72
N ARG A 8 -31.08 35.89 -54.66
CA ARG A 8 -30.51 36.58 -53.49
C ARG A 8 -31.37 37.81 -53.16
N SER A 9 -31.37 38.28 -51.92
CA SER A 9 -31.31 39.72 -51.54
C SER A 9 -31.38 39.89 -50.01
N GLN A 10 -30.25 40.19 -49.35
CA GLN A 10 -29.89 41.47 -48.73
C GLN A 10 -30.48 41.75 -47.32
N SER A 11 -29.57 41.76 -46.33
CA SER A 11 -29.66 42.63 -45.15
C SER A 11 -29.36 44.09 -45.52
N PRO A 12 -29.79 45.05 -44.71
CA PRO A 12 -28.80 45.98 -44.16
C PRO A 12 -29.01 46.36 -42.68
N ARG A 13 -27.88 46.51 -41.95
CA ARG A 13 -27.45 47.60 -41.03
C ARG A 13 -28.50 48.27 -40.14
N SER A 14 -28.28 48.74 -38.92
CA SER A 14 -27.13 48.93 -38.01
C SER A 14 -27.70 49.72 -36.81
N ALA A 15 -27.30 49.46 -35.56
CA ALA A 15 -27.28 50.48 -34.50
C ALA A 15 -26.62 49.97 -33.21
N ARG A 16 -25.33 50.32 -33.04
CA ARG A 16 -24.69 50.72 -31.78
C ARG A 16 -24.05 52.08 -32.11
N PRO A 17 -23.95 53.07 -31.19
CA PRO A 17 -23.22 52.88 -29.93
C PRO A 17 -23.74 53.71 -28.73
N ALA A 18 -23.30 53.34 -27.53
CA ALA A 18 -23.09 54.30 -26.44
C ALA A 18 -22.00 53.76 -25.51
N SER A 19 -20.83 54.39 -25.62
CA SER A 19 -19.76 54.41 -24.64
C SER A 19 -20.22 55.16 -23.38
N ASN A 20 -19.85 54.67 -22.20
CA ASN A 20 -19.58 55.56 -21.07
C ASN A 20 -18.43 54.98 -20.24
N THR A 21 -17.32 55.69 -20.30
CA THR A 21 -16.21 55.70 -19.36
C THR A 21 -16.64 56.34 -18.04
N SER A 22 -16.32 55.74 -16.90
CA SER A 22 -15.79 56.51 -15.77
C SER A 22 -15.03 55.60 -14.79
N SER A 23 -13.80 56.02 -14.55
CA SER A 23 -12.89 55.65 -13.49
C SER A 23 -13.40 56.09 -12.11
N SER A 24 -13.15 55.30 -11.06
CA SER A 24 -12.64 55.78 -9.75
C SER A 24 -12.58 54.66 -8.69
N GLY A 25 -11.57 54.75 -7.81
CA GLY A 25 -11.56 54.15 -6.47
C GLY A 25 -11.12 52.68 -6.40
N SER A 26 -9.85 52.31 -6.21
CA SER A 26 -9.07 52.50 -4.96
C SER A 26 -9.89 52.21 -3.70
N SER A 27 -9.82 50.97 -3.19
CA SER A 27 -9.76 50.69 -1.74
C SER A 27 -9.47 49.20 -1.47
N ARG A 28 -8.18 48.92 -1.24
CA ARG A 28 -7.74 47.82 -0.37
C ARG A 28 -8.26 48.11 1.04
N PRO A 29 -8.79 47.12 1.78
CA PRO A 29 -8.69 47.11 3.22
C PRO A 29 -7.59 46.13 3.63
N SER A 30 -6.45 46.71 4.00
CA SER A 30 -5.51 46.14 4.95
C SER A 30 -6.19 45.89 6.30
N ARG A 31 -6.11 44.65 6.81
CA ARG A 31 -6.15 44.32 8.25
C ARG A 31 -4.82 43.63 8.56
N SER A 32 -3.85 44.33 9.16
CA SER A 32 -3.66 44.41 10.63
C SER A 32 -3.67 43.01 11.23
N ILE A 33 -2.54 42.28 11.25
CA ILE A 33 -1.60 42.24 12.38
C ILE A 33 -2.28 42.64 13.69
N ALA A 34 -2.65 41.62 14.48
CA ALA A 34 -2.78 41.71 15.92
C ALA A 34 -1.75 40.75 16.50
N SER A 35 -0.59 41.30 16.84
CA SER A 35 0.36 40.74 17.78
C SER A 35 -0.30 40.67 19.16
N HIS A 36 -0.39 39.46 19.73
CA HIS A 36 -0.52 39.29 21.17
C HIS A 36 0.80 38.77 21.71
N SER A 37 1.62 39.74 22.11
CA SER A 37 2.66 39.60 23.11
C SER A 37 2.03 39.33 24.47
N GLY A 38 2.38 38.21 25.08
CA GLY A 38 2.09 37.89 26.47
C GLY A 38 3.23 37.06 27.03
N SER A 39 4.31 37.73 27.45
CA SER A 39 5.35 37.19 28.32
C SER A 39 4.90 37.29 29.78
N TYR A 40 5.00 36.21 30.53
CA TYR A 40 5.16 36.07 32.00
C TYR A 40 5.02 34.53 32.23
N ASP A 41 5.84 33.80 32.96
CA ASP A 41 6.89 34.15 33.90
C ASP A 41 7.87 32.97 34.02
N GLN A 42 9.13 33.31 34.23
CA GLN A 42 10.24 32.41 34.48
C GLN A 42 10.32 32.24 36.01
N THR A 43 10.29 31.01 36.53
CA THR A 43 10.81 30.75 37.87
C THR A 43 11.89 29.69 37.80
N ASP A 44 13.11 30.20 37.88
CA ASP A 44 14.32 29.50 38.27
C ASP A 44 14.14 28.83 39.64
N ASN A 45 14.72 27.64 39.78
CA ASN A 45 15.33 27.26 41.05
C ASN A 45 16.46 26.27 40.80
N ALA A 46 17.67 26.82 40.71
CA ALA A 46 18.92 26.10 40.91
C ALA A 46 19.52 26.50 42.26
N THR A 47 20.28 25.55 42.82
CA THR A 47 21.34 25.65 43.83
C THR A 47 21.01 24.98 45.16
N GLN A 48 21.61 23.81 45.39
CA GLN A 48 22.70 23.73 46.37
C GLN A 48 23.51 22.44 46.26
N THR A 49 24.80 22.69 46.12
CA THR A 49 25.98 21.83 46.11
C THR A 49 26.27 21.34 47.53
N ALA A 50 26.64 20.07 47.72
CA ALA A 50 27.39 19.65 48.91
C ALA A 50 28.40 18.53 48.58
N VAL A 51 29.59 18.73 49.12
CA VAL A 51 30.87 18.08 48.84
C VAL A 51 31.03 16.75 49.60
N ARG A 52 31.72 15.82 48.93
CA ARG A 52 32.48 14.60 49.35
C ARG A 52 32.95 14.52 50.84
N PRO A 53 33.29 13.32 51.37
CA PRO A 53 34.55 12.66 51.01
C PRO A 53 34.57 11.11 50.91
N GLN A 54 35.70 10.64 50.38
CA GLN A 54 36.12 9.28 50.06
C GLN A 54 36.44 8.43 51.29
N THR A 55 36.30 7.10 51.19
CA THR A 55 37.11 6.15 51.98
C THR A 55 37.56 4.92 51.15
N ALA A 56 38.85 4.94 50.85
CA ALA A 56 39.86 3.87 50.78
C ALA A 56 39.48 2.38 50.54
N LYS A 57 40.15 1.81 49.53
CA LYS A 57 40.51 0.39 49.38
C LYS A 57 41.59 -0.02 50.40
N PRO A 58 41.69 -1.31 50.80
CA PRO A 58 42.93 -1.86 51.32
C PRO A 58 43.83 -2.47 50.24
N ARG A 59 45.09 -2.57 50.64
CA ARG A 59 46.34 -2.63 49.89
C ARG A 59 46.77 -4.06 49.57
N ALA A 60 47.62 -4.15 48.56
CA ALA A 60 48.33 -5.35 48.11
C ALA A 60 49.31 -5.92 49.16
N SER A 61 49.60 -7.22 49.03
CA SER A 61 50.89 -7.80 49.41
C SER A 61 51.43 -8.65 48.25
N ARG A 62 52.43 -8.11 47.56
CA ARG A 62 53.42 -8.85 46.78
C ARG A 62 54.41 -9.51 47.75
N SER A 63 54.79 -10.76 47.49
CA SER A 63 56.14 -11.24 47.82
C SER A 63 56.70 -12.03 46.64
N ARG A 64 57.88 -11.57 46.23
CA ARG A 64 58.77 -12.02 45.15
C ARG A 64 59.63 -13.19 45.64
N THR A 65 60.06 -14.03 44.68
CA THR A 65 61.37 -14.73 44.56
C THR A 65 61.75 -15.71 45.69
N SER A 66 62.33 -16.89 45.45
CA SER A 66 63.48 -17.18 44.61
C SER A 66 63.66 -18.71 44.42
N SER A 67 64.35 -19.06 43.33
CA SER A 67 64.97 -20.35 43.04
C SER A 67 66.25 -20.55 43.85
N SER A 68 66.49 -21.77 44.37
CA SER A 68 67.85 -22.30 44.62
C SER A 68 67.88 -23.83 44.63
N THR A 69 68.86 -24.35 43.90
CA THR A 69 69.33 -25.72 43.68
C THR A 69 69.95 -26.42 44.92
N SER A 70 69.62 -27.71 45.11
CA SER A 70 70.40 -28.93 45.51
C SER A 70 71.55 -28.90 46.56
N PRO A 71 72.06 -30.05 47.10
CA PRO A 71 71.56 -31.44 47.18
C PRO A 71 71.76 -32.13 48.58
N GLY A 72 71.25 -33.36 48.74
CA GLY A 72 71.90 -34.38 49.59
C GLY A 72 71.12 -34.87 50.82
N GLY A 73 70.94 -36.19 50.92
CA GLY A 73 70.47 -36.85 52.15
C GLY A 73 69.75 -38.16 51.92
N ARG A 74 70.51 -39.24 51.69
CA ARG A 74 70.02 -40.63 51.74
C ARG A 74 69.56 -40.97 53.15
N SER A 75 68.38 -41.56 53.31
CA SER A 75 68.16 -42.62 54.30
C SER A 75 67.10 -43.60 53.80
N ASN A 76 67.48 -44.87 53.75
CA ASN A 76 66.64 -46.01 53.41
C ASN A 76 65.81 -46.41 54.63
N GLN A 77 64.50 -46.53 54.46
CA GLN A 77 63.68 -47.45 55.26
C GLN A 77 62.72 -48.21 54.32
N PRO A 78 62.76 -49.55 54.28
CA PRO A 78 61.76 -50.34 53.59
C PRO A 78 60.66 -50.73 54.58
N GLY A 79 59.47 -50.18 54.40
CA GLY A 79 58.33 -50.51 55.25
C GLY A 79 57.01 -50.05 54.66
N GLN A 80 56.15 -51.03 54.35
CA GLN A 80 54.71 -50.94 54.15
C GLN A 80 54.23 -50.54 52.73
N SER A 81 53.99 -51.58 51.93
CA SER A 81 53.07 -51.56 50.79
C SER A 81 51.65 -51.25 51.28
N ALA A 82 51.30 -49.97 51.32
CA ALA A 82 49.92 -49.54 51.44
C ALA A 82 49.25 -49.69 50.06
N ARG A 83 48.36 -50.69 49.94
CA ARG A 83 47.39 -50.80 48.84
C ARG A 83 46.59 -49.50 48.76
N GLN A 84 46.99 -48.59 47.88
CA GLN A 84 46.13 -47.48 47.45
C GLN A 84 45.00 -48.07 46.62
N HIS A 85 43.82 -48.19 47.23
CA HIS A 85 42.57 -48.30 46.48
C HIS A 85 42.46 -47.07 45.58
N ARG A 86 42.87 -47.18 44.31
CA ARG A 86 42.48 -46.24 43.27
C ARG A 86 40.96 -46.27 43.19
N ARG A 87 40.30 -45.23 43.72
CA ARG A 87 38.89 -44.98 43.40
C ARG A 87 38.78 -44.89 41.87
N PRO A 88 37.82 -45.57 41.23
CA PRO A 88 37.63 -45.41 39.80
C PRO A 88 37.37 -43.92 39.53
N VAL A 89 38.20 -43.33 38.68
CA VAL A 89 37.95 -41.98 38.15
C VAL A 89 36.67 -42.10 37.34
N GLN A 90 35.57 -41.67 37.92
CA GLN A 90 34.30 -41.58 37.23
C GLN A 90 34.52 -40.62 36.06
N PRO A 91 34.31 -41.04 34.80
CA PRO A 91 34.47 -40.12 33.69
C PRO A 91 33.55 -38.94 33.93
N TYR A 92 34.10 -37.73 33.90
CA TYR A 92 33.30 -36.51 33.91
C TYR A 92 32.47 -36.52 32.63
N LEU A 93 31.28 -37.12 32.70
CA LEU A 93 30.22 -36.87 31.74
C LEU A 93 29.90 -35.40 31.92
N GLY A 94 30.45 -34.57 31.03
CA GLY A 94 30.21 -33.13 31.04
C GLY A 94 28.74 -32.82 31.21
N ASP A 95 28.44 -31.69 31.83
CA ASP A 95 27.06 -31.26 32.06
C ASP A 95 26.23 -31.48 30.79
N PRO A 96 25.02 -32.07 30.88
CA PRO A 96 24.19 -32.28 29.72
C PRO A 96 24.06 -30.96 28.97
N LEU A 97 24.38 -30.99 27.66
CA LEU A 97 24.28 -29.81 26.80
C LEU A 97 22.94 -29.11 27.06
N PRO A 98 22.92 -27.78 27.21
CA PRO A 98 21.71 -27.05 27.56
C PRO A 98 20.59 -27.47 26.62
N SER A 99 19.53 -28.06 27.18
CA SER A 99 18.37 -28.48 26.40
C SER A 99 17.71 -27.22 25.86
N PHE A 100 17.95 -26.90 24.60
CA PHE A 100 17.32 -25.75 23.97
C PHE A 100 15.80 -25.95 23.99
N GLY A 101 15.09 -25.01 24.62
CA GLY A 101 13.63 -24.98 24.65
C GLY A 101 13.01 -24.91 23.24
N PRO A 102 11.68 -24.96 23.12
CA PRO A 102 11.01 -24.86 21.82
C PRO A 102 11.36 -23.53 21.14
N ALA A 103 11.35 -23.53 19.80
CA ALA A 103 11.61 -22.31 19.03
C ALA A 103 10.64 -21.18 19.46
N PRO A 104 11.09 -19.91 19.50
CA PRO A 104 10.19 -18.77 19.75
C PRO A 104 9.01 -18.74 18.76
N ALA A 105 7.80 -18.47 19.26
CA ALA A 105 6.57 -18.45 18.46
C ALA A 105 6.62 -17.48 17.27
N TRP A 106 7.33 -16.35 17.42
CA TRP A 106 7.47 -15.35 16.36
C TRP A 106 8.19 -15.86 15.11
N ILE A 107 8.98 -16.95 15.21
CA ILE A 107 9.59 -17.57 14.02
C ILE A 107 8.50 -18.19 13.13
N ALA A 108 7.49 -18.84 13.72
CA ALA A 108 6.34 -19.36 12.97
C ALA A 108 5.56 -18.22 12.29
N ILE A 109 5.43 -17.08 12.96
CA ILE A 109 4.84 -15.85 12.39
C ILE A 109 5.66 -15.39 11.17
N SER A 110 6.99 -15.26 11.31
CA SER A 110 7.84 -14.86 10.17
C SER A 110 7.72 -15.78 8.95
N ARG A 111 7.52 -17.09 9.18
CA ARG A 111 7.29 -18.06 8.11
C ARG A 111 5.90 -17.93 7.48
N GLY A 112 4.87 -17.63 8.28
CA GLY A 112 3.54 -17.34 7.78
C GLY A 112 3.51 -16.08 6.90
N VAL A 113 4.19 -15.00 7.32
CA VAL A 113 4.35 -13.79 6.51
C VAL A 113 5.09 -14.09 5.21
N ALA A 114 6.19 -14.86 5.27
CA ALA A 114 6.94 -15.27 4.08
C ALA A 114 6.11 -16.13 3.13
N LEU A 115 5.29 -17.05 3.66
CA LEU A 115 4.38 -17.87 2.86
C LEU A 115 3.37 -17.00 2.12
N PHE A 116 2.73 -16.06 2.82
CA PHE A 116 1.77 -15.14 2.23
C PHE A 116 2.41 -14.29 1.12
N LEU A 117 3.51 -13.56 1.43
CA LEU A 117 4.16 -12.69 0.45
C LEU A 117 4.71 -13.47 -0.75
N GLY A 118 5.32 -14.63 -0.48
CA GLY A 118 5.87 -15.49 -1.53
C GLY A 118 4.79 -16.03 -2.47
N ALA A 119 3.68 -16.53 -1.92
CA ALA A 119 2.55 -17.01 -2.71
C ALA A 119 1.89 -15.87 -3.48
N PHE A 120 1.66 -14.72 -2.83
CA PHE A 120 1.06 -13.55 -3.45
C PHE A 120 1.89 -13.08 -4.66
N LEU A 121 3.20 -12.94 -4.51
CA LEU A 121 4.09 -12.51 -5.60
C LEU A 121 4.03 -13.46 -6.80
N LEU A 122 4.12 -14.77 -6.55
CA LEU A 122 4.13 -15.76 -7.63
C LEU A 122 2.76 -15.89 -8.31
N LEU A 123 1.66 -15.78 -7.55
CA LEU A 123 0.31 -15.76 -8.12
C LEU A 123 0.08 -14.51 -8.96
N ASN A 124 0.54 -13.33 -8.52
CA ASN A 124 0.46 -12.11 -9.31
C ASN A 124 1.21 -12.24 -10.63
N LEU A 125 2.44 -12.75 -10.60
CA LEU A 125 3.25 -13.00 -11.80
C LEU A 125 2.62 -14.06 -12.72
N LEU A 126 2.00 -15.09 -12.14
CA LEU A 126 1.25 -16.07 -12.92
C LEU A 126 0.05 -15.43 -13.63
N GLY A 127 -0.70 -14.58 -12.93
CA GLY A 127 -1.80 -13.81 -13.51
C GLY A 127 -1.35 -12.97 -14.70
N GLU A 128 -0.22 -12.26 -14.59
CA GLU A 128 0.38 -11.49 -15.70
C GLU A 128 0.67 -12.33 -16.93
N VAL A 129 1.30 -13.50 -16.72
CA VAL A 129 1.67 -14.40 -17.81
C VAL A 129 0.42 -14.95 -18.50
N LEU A 130 -0.60 -15.34 -17.73
CA LEU A 130 -1.85 -15.91 -18.26
C LEU A 130 -2.71 -14.89 -18.99
N SER A 131 -2.74 -13.65 -18.51
CA SER A 131 -3.51 -12.57 -19.13
C SER A 131 -2.78 -11.84 -20.27
N GLY A 132 -1.48 -12.13 -20.47
CA GLY A 132 -0.63 -11.42 -21.43
C GLY A 132 -0.32 -9.97 -21.04
N MET A 133 -0.45 -9.62 -19.75
CA MET A 133 -0.19 -8.27 -19.24
C MET A 133 1.28 -8.13 -18.84
N THR A 134 1.89 -6.99 -19.15
CA THR A 134 3.34 -6.78 -18.95
C THR A 134 3.67 -5.92 -17.73
N ASP A 135 2.70 -5.26 -17.09
CA ASP A 135 2.96 -4.29 -16.02
C ASP A 135 1.84 -4.24 -14.96
N SER A 136 1.32 -5.41 -14.56
CA SER A 136 0.23 -5.47 -13.56
C SER A 136 0.73 -5.30 -12.12
N THR A 137 2.02 -5.01 -11.90
CA THR A 137 2.54 -4.74 -10.55
C THR A 137 2.38 -3.28 -10.13
N ARG A 138 2.07 -2.36 -11.05
CA ARG A 138 1.97 -0.91 -10.76
C ARG A 138 1.01 -0.56 -9.63
N TRP A 139 -0.14 -1.23 -9.57
CA TRP A 139 -1.20 -0.91 -8.60
C TRP A 139 -0.78 -1.12 -7.13
N TRP A 140 0.32 -1.85 -6.88
CA TRP A 140 0.79 -2.12 -5.51
C TRP A 140 2.31 -2.02 -5.30
N ILE A 141 3.12 -2.06 -6.37
CA ILE A 141 4.57 -1.96 -6.32
C ILE A 141 5.10 -1.19 -7.55
N HIS A 142 5.68 -0.01 -7.30
CA HIS A 142 6.42 0.73 -8.34
C HIS A 142 7.90 0.32 -8.35
N MET A 143 8.32 -0.44 -9.36
CA MET A 143 9.72 -0.89 -9.57
C MET A 143 10.53 -0.01 -10.53
N GLN A 144 9.98 1.14 -10.97
CA GLN A 144 10.72 2.05 -11.84
C GLN A 144 12.01 2.55 -11.16
N PRO A 145 13.14 2.64 -11.90
CA PRO A 145 13.24 2.63 -13.36
C PRO A 145 13.48 1.24 -14.00
N LEU A 146 13.33 0.13 -13.27
CA LEU A 146 13.57 -1.19 -13.87
C LEU A 146 12.58 -1.47 -15.02
N PRO A 147 13.07 -2.00 -16.16
CA PRO A 147 12.19 -2.56 -17.18
C PRO A 147 11.28 -3.66 -16.59
N PRO A 148 10.03 -3.81 -17.06
CA PRO A 148 9.08 -4.75 -16.47
C PRO A 148 9.60 -6.20 -16.41
N GLN A 149 10.34 -6.65 -17.42
CA GLN A 149 10.91 -8.01 -17.45
C GLN A 149 11.92 -8.22 -16.31
N MET A 150 12.73 -7.20 -16.01
CA MET A 150 13.71 -7.25 -14.92
C MET A 150 13.02 -7.17 -13.56
N ALA A 151 12.02 -6.30 -13.42
CA ALA A 151 11.20 -6.22 -12.21
C ALA A 151 10.53 -7.56 -11.90
N ASN A 152 9.89 -8.17 -12.90
CA ASN A 152 9.23 -9.47 -12.77
C ASN A 152 10.23 -10.59 -12.43
N GLY A 153 11.40 -10.59 -13.06
CA GLY A 153 12.49 -11.52 -12.71
C GLY A 153 12.94 -11.39 -11.25
N LEU A 154 13.15 -10.15 -10.76
CA LEU A 154 13.50 -9.89 -9.36
C LEU A 154 12.39 -10.36 -8.41
N LEU A 155 11.13 -10.05 -8.72
CA LEU A 155 9.97 -10.45 -7.92
C LEU A 155 9.79 -11.97 -7.89
N ALA A 156 10.05 -12.68 -8.99
CA ALA A 156 10.01 -14.14 -9.04
C ALA A 156 11.08 -14.74 -8.10
N VAL A 157 12.30 -14.22 -8.14
CA VAL A 157 13.39 -14.65 -7.24
C VAL A 157 13.05 -14.33 -5.78
N CYS A 158 12.45 -13.18 -5.49
CA CYS A 158 11.93 -12.84 -4.16
C CYS A 158 10.88 -13.86 -3.70
N GLY A 159 9.87 -14.13 -4.53
CA GLY A 159 8.79 -15.06 -4.23
C GLY A 159 9.29 -16.48 -3.93
N VAL A 160 10.17 -17.01 -4.77
CA VAL A 160 10.80 -18.32 -4.56
C VAL A 160 11.64 -18.34 -3.28
N SER A 161 12.41 -17.28 -3.00
CA SER A 161 13.22 -17.19 -1.79
C SER A 161 12.38 -17.18 -0.51
N LEU A 162 11.24 -16.46 -0.53
CA LEU A 162 10.29 -16.41 0.57
C LEU A 162 9.62 -17.77 0.82
N LEU A 163 9.18 -18.45 -0.24
CA LEU A 163 8.60 -19.79 -0.11
C LEU A 163 9.63 -20.81 0.37
N ALA A 164 10.87 -20.74 -0.12
CA ALA A 164 11.95 -21.60 0.33
C ALA A 164 12.16 -21.46 1.85
N PHE A 165 12.19 -20.22 2.37
CA PHE A 165 12.28 -19.97 3.81
C PHE A 165 11.02 -20.43 4.58
N ALA A 166 9.82 -20.20 4.05
CA ALA A 166 8.57 -20.59 4.68
C ALA A 166 8.48 -22.12 4.91
N PHE A 167 8.83 -22.93 3.90
CA PHE A 167 8.78 -24.39 3.98
C PHE A 167 10.02 -25.02 4.63
N LYS A 168 11.22 -24.46 4.39
CA LYS A 168 12.48 -24.97 4.90
C LYS A 168 13.25 -23.86 5.63
N PRO A 169 12.97 -23.62 6.93
CA PRO A 169 13.63 -22.54 7.67
C PRO A 169 15.14 -22.78 7.90
N ASP A 170 15.60 -24.03 7.88
CA ASP A 170 17.00 -24.42 8.04
C ASP A 170 17.83 -24.28 6.76
N LEU A 171 17.66 -23.15 6.05
CA LEU A 171 18.43 -22.85 4.85
C LEU A 171 19.94 -22.80 5.16
N PRO A 172 20.80 -23.36 4.28
CA PRO A 172 22.24 -23.19 4.35
C PRO A 172 22.65 -21.71 4.37
N ARG A 173 23.77 -21.40 5.05
CA ARG A 173 24.23 -20.01 5.25
C ARG A 173 24.34 -19.22 3.94
N GLY A 174 24.87 -19.84 2.87
CA GLY A 174 24.99 -19.20 1.56
C GLY A 174 23.63 -18.79 0.97
N ILE A 175 22.64 -19.69 1.04
CA ILE A 175 21.28 -19.43 0.55
C ILE A 175 20.60 -18.34 1.40
N ARG A 176 20.81 -18.32 2.72
CA ARG A 176 20.29 -17.25 3.59
C ARG A 176 20.87 -15.89 3.22
N ILE A 177 22.17 -15.82 2.95
CA ILE A 177 22.82 -14.57 2.50
C ILE A 177 22.20 -14.12 1.18
N LEU A 178 22.08 -15.02 0.20
CA LEU A 178 21.49 -14.70 -1.10
C LEU A 178 20.03 -14.21 -0.96
N ALA A 179 19.20 -14.96 -0.23
CA ALA A 179 17.81 -14.57 0.05
C ALA A 179 17.74 -13.21 0.76
N SER A 180 18.64 -12.96 1.72
CA SER A 180 18.73 -11.67 2.41
C SER A 180 19.07 -10.52 1.45
N LEU A 181 20.02 -10.71 0.54
CA LEU A 181 20.40 -9.69 -0.45
C LEU A 181 19.26 -9.39 -1.40
N VAL A 182 18.56 -10.42 -1.88
CA VAL A 182 17.37 -10.27 -2.74
C VAL A 182 16.25 -9.51 -2.01
N LEU A 183 15.95 -9.89 -0.76
CA LEU A 183 14.93 -9.20 0.03
C LEU A 183 15.32 -7.76 0.40
N LEU A 184 16.60 -7.49 0.66
CA LEU A 184 17.10 -6.14 0.89
C LEU A 184 17.04 -5.28 -0.38
N CYS A 185 17.30 -5.86 -1.55
CA CYS A 185 17.11 -5.19 -2.83
C CYS A 185 15.64 -4.77 -3.01
N TRP A 186 14.71 -5.71 -2.79
CA TRP A 186 13.27 -5.40 -2.85
C TRP A 186 12.85 -4.34 -1.80
N ALA A 187 13.34 -4.45 -0.57
CA ALA A 187 13.12 -3.45 0.47
C ALA A 187 13.65 -2.06 0.06
N GLY A 188 14.77 -1.99 -0.67
CA GLY A 188 15.30 -0.75 -1.24
C GLY A 188 14.30 -0.08 -2.19
N PHE A 189 13.69 -0.85 -3.10
CA PHE A 189 12.64 -0.34 -3.99
C PHE A 189 11.41 0.13 -3.21
N LEU A 190 10.93 -0.65 -2.23
CA LEU A 190 9.80 -0.24 -1.38
C LEU A 190 10.10 1.04 -0.59
N GLY A 191 11.32 1.18 -0.08
CA GLY A 191 11.79 2.39 0.59
C GLY A 191 11.84 3.59 -0.35
N PHE A 192 12.27 3.39 -1.59
CA PHE A 192 12.22 4.42 -2.62
C PHE A 192 10.78 4.80 -2.99
N THR A 193 9.86 3.84 -3.14
CA THR A 193 8.42 4.12 -3.33
C THR A 193 7.85 4.92 -2.17
N ALA A 194 8.18 4.56 -0.92
CA ALA A 194 7.77 5.33 0.27
C ALA A 194 8.31 6.76 0.21
N TYR A 195 9.59 6.93 -0.12
CA TYR A 195 10.21 8.24 -0.29
C TYR A 195 9.49 9.08 -1.36
N GLN A 196 9.21 8.51 -2.53
CA GLN A 196 8.49 9.20 -3.61
C GLN A 196 7.07 9.58 -3.20
N TYR A 197 6.39 8.73 -2.42
CA TYR A 197 5.07 9.06 -1.87
C TYR A 197 5.14 10.32 -0.98
N TYR A 198 6.05 10.36 -0.02
CA TYR A 198 6.19 11.52 0.87
C TYR A 198 6.72 12.76 0.17
N LEU A 199 7.57 12.58 -0.86
CA LEU A 199 8.00 13.68 -1.72
C LEU A 199 6.81 14.24 -2.52
N GLY A 200 5.94 13.38 -3.05
CA GLY A 200 4.72 13.78 -3.74
C GLY A 200 3.75 14.57 -2.85
N LEU A 201 3.55 14.12 -1.59
CA LEU A 201 2.78 14.89 -0.59
C LEU A 201 3.41 16.25 -0.31
N LYS A 202 4.75 16.32 -0.16
CA LYS A 202 5.47 17.57 0.11
C LYS A 202 5.43 18.54 -1.09
N LEU A 203 5.41 18.01 -2.30
CA LEU A 203 5.31 18.76 -3.55
C LEU A 203 3.86 19.04 -3.97
N GLU A 204 2.88 18.68 -3.15
CA GLU A 204 1.44 18.88 -3.41
C GLU A 204 0.99 18.26 -4.75
N GLN A 205 1.61 17.15 -5.16
CA GLN A 205 1.23 16.41 -6.36
C GLN A 205 -0.06 15.61 -6.19
N PHE A 206 -0.40 15.32 -4.94
CA PHE A 206 -1.61 14.66 -4.50
C PHE A 206 -1.75 14.91 -2.99
N HIS A 207 -2.95 14.70 -2.47
CA HIS A 207 -3.23 14.81 -1.04
C HIS A 207 -3.61 13.44 -0.49
N SER A 208 -3.43 13.21 0.81
CA SER A 208 -3.95 12.01 1.45
C SER A 208 -4.48 12.35 2.83
N SER A 209 -5.66 11.83 3.15
CA SER A 209 -6.22 11.90 4.50
C SER A 209 -5.61 10.85 5.45
N PHE A 210 -4.88 9.87 4.91
CA PHE A 210 -4.14 8.88 5.68
C PHE A 210 -2.62 8.99 5.38
N PRO A 211 -1.79 9.41 6.34
CA PRO A 211 -0.42 9.88 6.06
C PRO A 211 0.61 8.74 5.96
N VAL A 212 0.19 7.49 5.71
CA VAL A 212 1.09 6.33 5.70
C VAL A 212 1.09 5.69 4.32
N ALA A 213 2.28 5.56 3.73
CA ALA A 213 2.46 4.86 2.46
C ALA A 213 2.26 3.34 2.60
N PHE A 214 1.58 2.72 1.64
CA PHE A 214 1.36 1.26 1.61
C PHE A 214 2.68 0.48 1.63
N SER A 215 3.73 0.99 0.98
CA SER A 215 5.06 0.35 0.95
C SER A 215 5.69 0.19 2.34
N LEU A 216 5.32 1.02 3.33
CA LEU A 216 5.76 0.85 4.72
C LEU A 216 5.14 -0.40 5.38
N HIS A 217 3.91 -0.76 5.02
CA HIS A 217 3.29 -2.02 5.47
C HIS A 217 4.09 -3.21 4.93
N LEU A 218 4.43 -3.20 3.64
CA LEU A 218 5.27 -4.25 3.02
C LEU A 218 6.67 -4.31 3.64
N LEU A 219 7.29 -3.17 3.92
CA LEU A 219 8.59 -3.11 4.62
C LEU A 219 8.51 -3.71 6.03
N ALA A 220 7.44 -3.45 6.77
CA ALA A 220 7.24 -4.05 8.08
C ALA A 220 7.11 -5.58 7.99
N MET A 221 6.33 -6.08 7.02
CA MET A 221 6.22 -7.52 6.75
C MET A 221 7.58 -8.14 6.38
N LEU A 222 8.35 -7.48 5.50
CA LEU A 222 9.70 -7.92 5.13
C LEU A 222 10.68 -7.90 6.30
N ALA A 223 10.60 -6.90 7.18
CA ALA A 223 11.43 -6.84 8.38
C ALA A 223 11.18 -8.05 9.31
N VAL A 224 9.92 -8.47 9.47
CA VAL A 224 9.55 -9.67 10.23
C VAL A 224 10.18 -10.93 9.59
N VAL A 225 10.10 -11.05 8.26
CA VAL A 225 10.71 -12.18 7.53
C VAL A 225 12.24 -12.16 7.67
N PHE A 226 12.87 -11.00 7.49
CA PHE A 226 14.32 -10.83 7.57
C PHE A 226 14.85 -11.19 8.96
N ALA A 227 14.17 -10.74 10.02
CA ALA A 227 14.49 -11.13 11.40
C ALA A 227 14.40 -12.65 11.59
N GLY A 228 13.39 -13.29 11.01
CA GLY A 228 13.20 -14.75 11.03
C GLY A 228 14.32 -15.50 10.34
N LEU A 229 14.71 -15.05 9.14
CA LEU A 229 15.76 -15.66 8.30
C LEU A 229 17.11 -15.72 9.02
N TRP A 230 17.43 -14.71 9.84
CA TRP A 230 18.70 -14.61 10.56
C TRP A 230 18.67 -15.23 11.95
N LYS A 231 17.51 -15.66 12.45
CA LYS A 231 17.44 -16.35 13.74
C LYS A 231 18.04 -17.74 13.60
N ARG A 232 19.04 -18.05 14.44
CA ARG A 232 19.63 -19.40 14.49
C ARG A 232 18.61 -20.40 15.02
N HIS A 233 18.27 -21.39 14.19
CA HIS A 233 17.47 -22.55 14.57
C HIS A 233 18.31 -23.53 15.40
N GLN A 234 18.57 -23.16 16.66
CA GLN A 234 19.14 -24.08 17.66
C GLN A 234 18.05 -24.78 18.47
N HIS A 235 16.78 -24.46 18.21
CA HIS A 235 15.64 -24.90 19.00
C HIS A 235 14.81 -25.95 18.26
N LYS A 236 14.28 -26.93 19.00
CA LYS A 236 13.33 -27.90 18.45
C LYS A 236 12.02 -27.20 18.09
N VAL A 237 11.55 -27.42 16.86
CA VAL A 237 10.32 -26.83 16.31
C VAL A 237 9.12 -27.64 16.83
N ASN A 238 8.11 -26.98 17.41
CA ASN A 238 6.84 -27.65 17.73
C ASN A 238 5.96 -27.61 16.48
N LYS A 239 5.94 -28.73 15.73
CA LYS A 239 5.29 -28.81 14.41
C LYS A 239 3.82 -28.39 14.42
N SER A 240 3.05 -28.80 15.42
CA SER A 240 1.61 -28.50 15.49
C SER A 240 1.37 -27.02 15.79
N ARG A 241 1.97 -26.50 16.87
CA ARG A 241 1.87 -25.08 17.24
C ARG A 241 2.31 -24.18 16.09
N ASP A 242 3.44 -24.47 15.46
CA ASP A 242 4.02 -23.62 14.42
C ASP A 242 3.21 -23.69 13.12
N PHE A 243 2.57 -24.82 12.83
CA PHE A 243 1.61 -24.94 11.74
C PHE A 243 0.39 -24.05 11.95
N PHE A 244 -0.26 -24.13 13.12
CA PHE A 244 -1.43 -23.30 13.43
C PHE A 244 -1.10 -21.82 13.49
N LEU A 245 0.04 -21.44 14.09
CA LEU A 245 0.52 -20.05 14.09
C LEU A 245 0.83 -19.55 12.67
N GLY A 246 1.39 -20.41 11.82
CA GLY A 246 1.63 -20.08 10.41
C GLY A 246 0.33 -19.81 9.66
N ILE A 247 -0.67 -20.69 9.78
CA ILE A 247 -2.00 -20.51 9.16
C ILE A 247 -2.67 -19.24 9.68
N PHE A 248 -2.67 -19.05 11.00
CA PHE A 248 -3.26 -17.86 11.62
C PHE A 248 -2.59 -16.57 11.12
N THR A 249 -1.26 -16.59 10.95
CA THR A 249 -0.53 -15.45 10.38
C THR A 249 -0.93 -15.19 8.93
N VAL A 250 -1.05 -16.24 8.09
CA VAL A 250 -1.51 -16.09 6.70
C VAL A 250 -2.92 -15.52 6.66
N ALA A 251 -3.83 -15.98 7.53
CA ALA A 251 -5.19 -15.45 7.63
C ALA A 251 -5.20 -13.95 8.02
N ILE A 252 -4.34 -13.55 8.97
CA ILE A 252 -4.15 -12.13 9.30
C ILE A 252 -3.64 -11.36 8.08
N CYS A 253 -2.64 -11.87 7.35
CA CYS A 253 -2.11 -11.19 6.17
C CYS A 253 -3.15 -11.05 5.05
N LEU A 254 -4.00 -12.06 4.84
CA LEU A 254 -5.10 -12.03 3.87
C LEU A 254 -6.11 -10.91 4.18
N ILE A 255 -6.26 -10.53 5.45
CA ILE A 255 -7.15 -9.43 5.86
C ILE A 255 -6.39 -8.09 5.90
N SER A 256 -5.18 -8.08 6.49
CA SER A 256 -4.42 -6.86 6.71
C SER A 256 -3.94 -6.23 5.41
N PHE A 257 -3.66 -7.03 4.38
CA PHE A 257 -3.08 -6.53 3.13
C PHE A 257 -4.08 -5.72 2.29
N PRO A 258 -5.31 -6.21 1.99
CA PRO A 258 -6.32 -5.38 1.32
C PRO A 258 -6.74 -4.19 2.17
N LEU A 259 -6.87 -4.35 3.50
CA LEU A 259 -7.17 -3.21 4.37
C LEU A 259 -6.06 -2.16 4.32
N ALA A 260 -4.79 -2.56 4.35
CA ALA A 260 -3.67 -1.63 4.21
C ALA A 260 -3.72 -0.91 2.85
N GLN A 261 -4.10 -1.58 1.76
CA GLN A 261 -4.36 -0.94 0.47
C GLN A 261 -5.48 0.10 0.55
N MET A 262 -6.64 -0.26 1.10
CA MET A 262 -7.79 0.64 1.25
C MET A 262 -7.43 1.89 2.06
N PHE A 263 -6.72 1.72 3.17
CA PHE A 263 -6.38 2.85 4.03
C PHE A 263 -5.20 3.67 3.50
N CYS A 264 -4.12 3.03 3.03
CA CYS A 264 -2.92 3.74 2.60
C CYS A 264 -3.06 4.34 1.19
N TYR A 265 -3.61 3.58 0.25
CA TYR A 265 -3.80 4.01 -1.13
C TYR A 265 -5.16 4.67 -1.33
N GLY A 266 -6.24 4.04 -0.85
CA GLY A 266 -7.61 4.51 -1.10
C GLY A 266 -7.94 5.90 -0.56
N HIS A 267 -7.20 6.40 0.44
CA HIS A 267 -7.35 7.77 0.95
C HIS A 267 -6.49 8.81 0.22
N THR A 268 -5.70 8.40 -0.77
CA THR A 268 -4.87 9.29 -1.57
C THR A 268 -5.70 9.85 -2.73
N ASP A 269 -5.81 11.17 -2.77
CA ASP A 269 -6.49 11.93 -3.80
C ASP A 269 -5.49 12.35 -4.88
N HIS A 270 -5.57 11.66 -6.02
CA HIS A 270 -4.71 11.89 -7.17
C HIS A 270 -5.29 12.90 -8.18
N ARG A 271 -6.26 13.75 -7.77
CA ARG A 271 -6.89 14.75 -8.64
C ARG A 271 -5.84 15.58 -9.38
N ARG A 272 -6.08 15.76 -10.68
CA ARG A 272 -5.23 16.48 -11.63
C ARG A 272 -6.02 16.74 -12.91
N PRO A 273 -5.58 17.66 -13.79
CA PRO A 273 -6.16 17.78 -15.12
C PRO A 273 -6.12 16.43 -15.84
N ALA A 274 -7.27 16.04 -16.42
CA ALA A 274 -7.48 14.79 -17.13
C ALA A 274 -8.50 14.98 -18.27
N ASP A 275 -8.66 13.96 -19.11
CA ASP A 275 -9.59 14.03 -20.24
C ASP A 275 -11.03 13.69 -19.83
N TYR A 276 -11.21 12.83 -18.83
CA TYR A 276 -12.52 12.37 -18.36
C TYR A 276 -12.56 12.19 -16.84
N ILE A 277 -13.75 12.34 -16.25
CA ILE A 277 -14.06 11.92 -14.88
C ILE A 277 -15.02 10.73 -14.98
N ALA A 278 -14.64 9.57 -14.44
CA ALA A 278 -15.50 8.40 -14.34
C ALA A 278 -16.01 8.23 -12.90
N VAL A 279 -17.33 8.38 -12.71
CA VAL A 279 -17.99 8.16 -11.42
C VAL A 279 -18.54 6.75 -11.38
N PHE A 280 -18.01 5.93 -10.47
CA PHE A 280 -18.47 4.55 -10.28
C PHE A 280 -19.74 4.50 -9.43
N GLY A 281 -20.76 3.81 -9.91
CA GLY A 281 -21.97 3.48 -9.15
C GLY A 281 -21.69 2.64 -7.89
N CYS A 282 -22.62 2.68 -6.93
CA CYS A 282 -22.64 1.82 -5.76
C CYS A 282 -24.01 1.52 -5.15
N ARG A 283 -25.13 2.07 -5.67
CA ARG A 283 -26.55 1.78 -5.35
C ARG A 283 -27.41 3.05 -5.31
N ALA A 284 -28.53 3.01 -6.04
CA ALA A 284 -29.70 3.85 -5.82
C ALA A 284 -30.75 3.08 -4.97
N LEU A 285 -31.46 3.79 -4.09
CA LEU A 285 -32.50 3.21 -3.22
C LEU A 285 -33.79 2.95 -4.01
N GLU A 286 -34.69 2.12 -3.46
CA GLU A 286 -35.94 1.70 -4.11
C GLU A 286 -36.84 2.89 -4.50
N ASP A 287 -36.78 3.98 -3.73
CA ASP A 287 -37.55 5.21 -3.97
C ASP A 287 -36.91 6.17 -4.99
N GLY A 288 -35.80 5.76 -5.62
CA GLY A 288 -35.06 6.56 -6.58
C GLY A 288 -34.11 7.57 -5.93
N THR A 289 -34.01 7.62 -4.60
CA THR A 289 -33.04 8.48 -3.92
C THR A 289 -31.63 7.87 -3.96
N PRO A 290 -30.58 8.69 -4.10
CA PRO A 290 -29.21 8.18 -4.07
C PRO A 290 -28.84 7.74 -2.65
N SER A 291 -28.14 6.61 -2.52
CA SER A 291 -27.47 6.27 -1.27
C SER A 291 -26.47 7.36 -0.87
N SER A 292 -26.09 7.43 0.41
CA SER A 292 -25.08 8.40 0.88
C SER A 292 -23.77 8.28 0.09
N SER A 293 -23.35 7.05 -0.20
CA SER A 293 -22.17 6.76 -1.01
C SER A 293 -22.34 7.26 -2.45
N LEU A 294 -23.47 6.96 -3.11
CA LEU A 294 -23.71 7.42 -4.48
C LEU A 294 -23.75 8.95 -4.56
N ARG A 295 -24.44 9.59 -3.62
CA ARG A 295 -24.50 11.04 -3.51
C ARG A 295 -23.12 11.66 -3.35
N ASN A 296 -22.28 11.13 -2.45
CA ASN A 296 -20.95 11.68 -2.23
C ASN A 296 -20.03 11.51 -3.45
N ARG A 297 -20.10 10.35 -4.12
CA ARG A 297 -19.35 10.12 -5.36
C ARG A 297 -19.78 11.09 -6.46
N MET A 298 -21.08 11.32 -6.61
CA MET A 298 -21.61 12.29 -7.56
C MET A 298 -21.16 13.71 -7.23
N LEU A 299 -21.24 14.13 -5.96
CA LEU A 299 -20.78 15.45 -5.54
C LEU A 299 -19.28 15.65 -5.83
N THR A 300 -18.44 14.65 -5.54
CA THR A 300 -17.02 14.71 -5.86
C THR A 300 -16.79 14.77 -7.38
N GLY A 301 -17.50 13.99 -8.19
CA GLY A 301 -17.39 14.07 -9.66
C GLY A 301 -17.79 15.44 -10.21
N ILE A 302 -18.89 15.99 -9.70
CA ILE A 302 -19.39 17.34 -10.05
C ILE A 302 -18.38 18.42 -9.65
N GLU A 303 -17.79 18.32 -8.46
CA GLU A 303 -16.74 19.22 -7.98
C GLU A 303 -15.55 19.23 -8.94
N LEU A 304 -15.02 18.06 -9.32
CA LEU A 304 -13.88 17.96 -10.25
C LEU A 304 -14.20 18.58 -11.62
N TYR A 305 -15.43 18.45 -12.11
CA TYR A 305 -15.89 19.09 -13.34
C TYR A 305 -15.95 20.61 -13.20
N GLN A 306 -16.54 21.10 -12.11
CA GLN A 306 -16.67 22.54 -11.84
C GLN A 306 -15.31 23.21 -11.61
N GLU A 307 -14.33 22.48 -11.06
CA GLU A 307 -12.93 22.90 -10.97
C GLU A 307 -12.22 22.92 -12.34
N GLY A 308 -12.85 22.37 -13.39
CA GLY A 308 -12.29 22.31 -14.74
C GLY A 308 -11.22 21.23 -14.92
N LEU A 309 -11.18 20.22 -14.04
CA LEU A 309 -10.17 19.16 -14.13
C LEU A 309 -10.43 18.18 -15.26
N ALA A 310 -11.69 17.99 -15.69
CA ALA A 310 -11.99 17.32 -16.94
C ALA A 310 -13.32 17.83 -17.52
N PRO A 311 -13.47 17.87 -18.86
CA PRO A 311 -14.66 18.39 -19.53
C PRO A 311 -15.83 17.41 -19.64
N THR A 312 -15.67 16.15 -19.25
CA THR A 312 -16.69 15.10 -19.45
C THR A 312 -16.84 14.22 -18.21
N LEU A 313 -18.08 14.00 -17.77
CA LEU A 313 -18.46 13.05 -16.72
C LEU A 313 -19.03 11.76 -17.34
N LEU A 314 -18.32 10.66 -17.14
CA LEU A 314 -18.75 9.29 -17.43
C LEU A 314 -19.44 8.72 -16.19
N LEU A 315 -20.73 8.46 -16.27
CA LEU A 315 -21.55 7.93 -15.19
C LEU A 315 -21.83 6.45 -15.47
N SER A 316 -21.14 5.56 -14.77
CA SER A 316 -21.23 4.11 -14.99
C SER A 316 -21.82 3.40 -13.77
N GLY A 317 -22.85 2.59 -14.00
CA GLY A 317 -23.51 1.78 -12.98
C GLY A 317 -24.51 0.81 -13.59
N GLY A 318 -24.92 -0.18 -12.81
CA GLY A 318 -25.88 -1.21 -13.21
C GLY A 318 -27.33 -0.87 -12.81
N PRO A 319 -28.24 -1.85 -12.96
CA PRO A 319 -29.61 -1.70 -12.48
C PRO A 319 -29.62 -1.48 -10.95
N GLY A 320 -30.41 -0.50 -10.48
CA GLY A 320 -30.60 -0.25 -9.05
C GLY A 320 -31.44 -1.34 -8.38
N GLU A 321 -31.78 -1.15 -7.09
CA GLU A 321 -32.60 -2.13 -6.35
C GLU A 321 -34.10 -2.08 -6.68
N GLY A 322 -34.54 -1.08 -7.43
CA GLY A 322 -35.94 -0.87 -7.82
C GLY A 322 -36.11 -0.55 -9.30
N GLU A 323 -37.17 0.18 -9.64
CA GLU A 323 -37.49 0.55 -11.02
C GLU A 323 -36.52 1.58 -11.62
N PHE A 324 -35.78 2.31 -10.77
CA PHE A 324 -34.87 3.36 -11.19
C PHE A 324 -33.48 2.82 -11.49
N HIS A 325 -33.00 3.08 -12.71
CA HIS A 325 -31.61 2.81 -13.08
C HIS A 325 -30.68 3.76 -12.33
N GLU A 326 -29.60 3.25 -11.73
CA GLU A 326 -28.68 4.04 -10.91
C GLU A 326 -28.14 5.27 -11.67
N THR A 327 -27.79 5.06 -12.93
CA THR A 327 -27.27 6.10 -13.83
C THR A 327 -28.29 7.20 -14.13
N ALA A 328 -29.59 6.92 -14.10
CA ALA A 328 -30.62 7.94 -14.26
C ALA A 328 -30.63 8.91 -13.07
N VAL A 329 -30.47 8.38 -11.86
CA VAL A 329 -30.33 9.18 -10.62
C VAL A 329 -29.03 9.99 -10.68
N MET A 330 -27.92 9.39 -11.10
CA MET A 330 -26.64 10.10 -11.27
C MET A 330 -26.75 11.24 -12.29
N ARG A 331 -27.40 10.98 -13.44
CA ARG A 331 -27.63 12.00 -14.48
C ARG A 331 -28.47 13.15 -13.93
N GLN A 332 -29.54 12.85 -13.21
CA GLN A 332 -30.40 13.87 -12.60
C GLN A 332 -29.62 14.76 -11.62
N LEU A 333 -28.81 14.17 -10.74
CA LEU A 333 -27.96 14.92 -9.81
C LEU A 333 -26.98 15.86 -10.53
N ALA A 334 -26.38 15.41 -11.64
CA ALA A 334 -25.48 16.24 -12.43
C ALA A 334 -26.20 17.43 -13.09
N LEU A 335 -27.38 17.20 -13.67
CA LEU A 335 -28.19 18.25 -14.29
C LEU A 335 -28.69 19.27 -13.26
N GLU A 336 -29.13 18.81 -12.08
CA GLU A 336 -29.54 19.68 -10.97
C GLU A 336 -28.40 20.54 -10.44
N ALA A 337 -27.17 20.04 -10.50
CA ALA A 337 -25.97 20.80 -10.17
C ALA A 337 -25.51 21.76 -11.29
N GLY A 338 -26.26 21.83 -12.40
CA GLY A 338 -26.04 22.77 -13.49
C GLY A 338 -25.06 22.30 -14.57
N LEU A 339 -24.70 21.01 -14.60
CA LEU A 339 -23.87 20.47 -15.69
C LEU A 339 -24.70 20.40 -16.98
N PRO A 340 -24.12 20.79 -18.14
CA PRO A 340 -24.81 20.64 -19.41
C PRO A 340 -24.89 19.15 -19.78
N GLU A 341 -26.00 18.74 -20.40
CA GLU A 341 -26.19 17.36 -20.85
C GLU A 341 -25.08 16.88 -21.80
N SER A 342 -24.52 17.79 -22.62
CA SER A 342 -23.42 17.49 -23.53
C SER A 342 -22.10 17.11 -22.84
N ALA A 343 -21.98 17.36 -21.53
CA ALA A 343 -20.83 16.94 -20.73
C ALA A 343 -21.02 15.56 -20.08
N LEU A 344 -22.18 14.93 -20.24
CA LEU A 344 -22.52 13.66 -19.59
C LEU A 344 -22.48 12.52 -20.59
N VAL A 345 -21.85 11.43 -20.18
CA VAL A 345 -21.86 10.15 -20.90
C VAL A 345 -22.36 9.10 -19.93
N ILE A 346 -23.39 8.36 -20.34
CA ILE A 346 -24.07 7.38 -19.48
C ILE A 346 -23.68 5.97 -19.91
N ASP A 347 -23.26 5.16 -18.94
CA ASP A 347 -23.01 3.73 -19.10
C ASP A 347 -23.92 2.93 -18.16
N GLU A 348 -25.00 2.38 -18.70
CA GLU A 348 -25.98 1.56 -17.98
C GLU A 348 -25.55 0.09 -17.84
N GLN A 349 -24.43 -0.29 -18.43
CA GLN A 349 -23.92 -1.67 -18.45
C GLN A 349 -22.74 -1.85 -17.50
N GLY A 350 -22.53 -0.93 -16.54
CA GLY A 350 -21.48 -1.03 -15.52
C GLY A 350 -21.91 -1.88 -14.32
N TRP A 351 -22.13 -3.18 -14.52
CA TRP A 351 -22.70 -4.06 -13.48
C TRP A 351 -21.70 -4.36 -12.37
N ASP A 352 -20.43 -4.47 -12.74
CA ASP A 352 -19.33 -4.51 -11.81
C ASP A 352 -18.15 -3.63 -12.27
N THR A 353 -17.07 -3.61 -11.49
CA THR A 353 -15.91 -2.76 -11.77
C THR A 353 -15.17 -3.13 -13.05
N GLY A 354 -15.15 -4.42 -13.40
CA GLY A 354 -14.62 -4.91 -14.66
C GLY A 354 -15.42 -4.38 -15.84
N ASP A 355 -16.76 -4.47 -15.77
CA ASP A 355 -17.65 -3.93 -16.80
C ASP A 355 -17.50 -2.43 -16.97
N THR A 356 -17.52 -1.64 -15.88
CA THR A 356 -17.30 -0.19 -15.94
C THR A 356 -15.98 0.15 -16.63
N ILE A 357 -14.88 -0.49 -16.25
CA ILE A 357 -13.56 -0.20 -16.81
C ILE A 357 -13.50 -0.63 -18.28
N PHE A 358 -14.11 -1.75 -18.64
CA PHE A 358 -14.22 -2.20 -20.02
C PHE A 358 -15.04 -1.22 -20.88
N ASN A 359 -16.22 -0.82 -20.42
CA ASN A 359 -17.12 0.09 -21.13
C ASN A 359 -16.49 1.47 -21.32
N VAL A 360 -15.86 2.01 -20.28
CA VAL A 360 -15.09 3.26 -20.37
C VAL A 360 -13.97 3.11 -21.38
N LYS A 361 -13.18 2.03 -21.34
CA LYS A 361 -12.12 1.79 -22.34
C LYS A 361 -12.65 1.75 -23.77
N GLN A 362 -13.77 1.07 -24.00
CA GLN A 362 -14.42 0.98 -25.31
C GLN A 362 -14.85 2.36 -25.80
N PHE A 363 -15.53 3.13 -24.95
CA PHE A 363 -15.93 4.50 -25.25
C PHE A 363 -14.71 5.36 -25.64
N LEU A 364 -13.65 5.32 -24.83
CA LEU A 364 -12.43 6.09 -25.07
C LEU A 364 -11.74 5.67 -26.38
N THR A 365 -11.67 4.37 -26.66
CA THR A 365 -11.09 3.85 -27.91
C THR A 365 -11.87 4.32 -29.12
N GLN A 366 -13.20 4.37 -29.05
CA GLN A 366 -14.05 4.89 -30.12
C GLN A 366 -13.82 6.39 -30.36
N GLN A 367 -13.68 7.18 -29.29
CA GLN A 367 -13.33 8.60 -29.38
C GLN A 367 -11.94 8.81 -29.98
N GLN A 368 -10.96 7.98 -29.60
CA GLN A 368 -9.60 8.02 -30.15
C GLN A 368 -9.49 7.55 -31.60
N GLY A 369 -10.34 6.63 -32.05
CA GLY A 369 -10.44 6.25 -33.46
C GLY A 369 -10.81 7.44 -34.37
N MET A 370 -11.39 8.49 -33.79
CA MET A 370 -11.64 9.78 -34.45
C MET A 370 -10.46 10.77 -34.30
N ALA A 371 -9.47 10.46 -33.47
CA ALA A 371 -8.28 11.28 -33.23
C ALA A 371 -7.13 10.93 -34.21
N ALA A 372 -6.17 11.85 -34.34
CA ALA A 372 -5.04 11.67 -35.25
C ALA A 372 -4.13 10.50 -34.82
N PRO A 373 -3.51 9.77 -35.77
CA PRO A 373 -2.56 8.70 -35.47
C PRO A 373 -1.43 9.19 -34.55
N GLY A 374 -1.20 8.49 -33.43
CA GLY A 374 -0.13 8.80 -32.47
C GLY A 374 -0.54 9.67 -31.27
N ALA A 375 -1.84 9.95 -31.08
CA ALA A 375 -2.34 10.60 -29.87
C ALA A 375 -2.05 9.76 -28.61
N ALA A 376 -1.73 10.42 -27.50
CA ALA A 376 -1.58 9.77 -26.20
C ALA A 376 -2.90 9.11 -25.76
N SER A 377 -2.80 8.03 -24.96
CA SER A 377 -3.98 7.43 -24.31
C SER A 377 -4.68 8.46 -23.42
N PRO A 378 -6.02 8.50 -23.39
CA PRO A 378 -6.73 9.49 -22.60
C PRO A 378 -6.64 9.11 -21.12
N SER A 379 -6.56 10.13 -20.28
CA SER A 379 -6.47 10.02 -18.83
C SER A 379 -7.85 10.13 -18.18
N VAL A 380 -8.06 9.35 -17.11
CA VAL A 380 -9.36 9.29 -16.41
C VAL A 380 -9.19 9.51 -14.91
N LEU A 381 -9.99 10.42 -14.34
CA LEU A 381 -10.18 10.52 -12.89
C LEU A 381 -11.24 9.50 -12.44
N ALA A 382 -10.86 8.50 -11.65
CA ALA A 382 -11.76 7.49 -11.09
C ALA A 382 -12.33 7.96 -9.75
N VAL A 383 -13.62 8.28 -9.69
CA VAL A 383 -14.29 8.74 -8.47
C VAL A 383 -15.02 7.59 -7.80
N SER A 384 -14.65 7.30 -6.55
CA SER A 384 -15.32 6.28 -5.73
C SER A 384 -15.02 6.44 -4.25
N ASN A 385 -15.66 5.65 -3.39
CA ASN A 385 -15.28 5.62 -1.96
C ASN A 385 -13.87 5.03 -1.79
N PHE A 386 -13.14 5.50 -0.77
CA PHE A 386 -11.74 5.12 -0.52
C PHE A 386 -11.50 3.60 -0.52
N TYR A 387 -12.41 2.82 0.06
CA TYR A 387 -12.29 1.36 0.16
C TYR A 387 -12.42 0.63 -1.18
N HIS A 388 -13.02 1.27 -2.19
CA HIS A 388 -13.22 0.69 -3.53
C HIS A 388 -12.06 1.04 -4.49
N LEU A 389 -11.36 2.16 -4.25
CA LEU A 389 -10.31 2.66 -5.15
C LEU A 389 -9.16 1.68 -5.42
N PRO A 390 -8.65 0.89 -4.45
CA PRO A 390 -7.59 -0.08 -4.74
C PRO A 390 -8.01 -1.13 -5.77
N ARG A 391 -9.29 -1.55 -5.73
CA ARG A 391 -9.83 -2.52 -6.68
C ARG A 391 -10.01 -1.91 -8.05
N ILE A 392 -10.50 -0.67 -8.13
CA ILE A 392 -10.56 0.09 -9.38
C ILE A 392 -9.16 0.21 -9.98
N GLN A 393 -8.16 0.63 -9.21
CA GLN A 393 -6.78 0.77 -9.69
C GLN A 393 -6.21 -0.56 -10.19
N MET A 394 -6.43 -1.65 -9.44
CA MET A 394 -5.97 -2.98 -9.84
C MET A 394 -6.55 -3.40 -11.19
N VAL A 395 -7.85 -3.19 -11.42
CA VAL A 395 -8.50 -3.56 -12.68
C VAL A 395 -8.14 -2.59 -13.82
N ALA A 396 -7.96 -1.30 -13.51
CA ALA A 396 -7.61 -0.27 -14.48
C ALA A 396 -6.18 -0.44 -15.02
N ASP A 397 -5.20 -0.70 -14.15
CA ASP A 397 -3.81 -0.96 -14.55
C ASP A 397 -3.71 -2.18 -15.47
N ARG A 398 -4.52 -3.21 -15.18
CA ARG A 398 -4.64 -4.40 -16.03
C ARG A 398 -5.25 -4.10 -17.39
N ALA A 399 -6.20 -3.17 -17.44
CA ALA A 399 -6.76 -2.69 -18.70
C ALA A 399 -5.76 -1.83 -19.51
N GLY A 400 -4.61 -1.47 -18.94
CA GLY A 400 -3.54 -0.72 -19.61
C GLY A 400 -3.92 0.75 -19.87
N MET A 401 -4.74 1.33 -19.02
CA MET A 401 -5.21 2.72 -19.12
C MET A 401 -4.59 3.59 -18.02
N GLU A 402 -4.44 4.89 -18.27
CA GLU A 402 -3.99 5.83 -17.24
C GLU A 402 -5.18 6.34 -16.41
N TRP A 403 -5.32 5.77 -15.21
CA TRP A 403 -6.35 6.16 -14.25
C TRP A 403 -5.71 6.82 -13.03
N TYR A 404 -6.40 7.83 -12.49
CA TYR A 404 -6.03 8.52 -11.27
C TYR A 404 -7.23 8.46 -10.32
N THR A 405 -7.06 7.80 -9.18
CA THR A 405 -8.16 7.61 -8.22
C THR A 405 -8.39 8.87 -7.38
N VAL A 406 -9.67 9.19 -7.16
CA VAL A 406 -10.11 10.31 -6.33
C VAL A 406 -11.12 9.79 -5.30
N PRO A 407 -10.80 9.85 -3.99
CA PRO A 407 -11.70 9.42 -2.95
C PRO A 407 -12.87 10.40 -2.81
N ALA A 408 -14.08 9.86 -2.93
CA ALA A 408 -15.28 10.57 -2.55
C ALA A 408 -15.30 10.81 -1.04
N ASN A 409 -15.89 11.94 -0.63
CA ASN A 409 -16.11 12.22 0.78
C ASN A 409 -16.91 11.09 1.43
N ASP A 410 -16.51 10.68 2.65
CA ASP A 410 -17.19 9.60 3.36
C ASP A 410 -18.05 10.15 4.50
N SER A 411 -19.37 10.08 4.33
CA SER A 411 -20.37 10.35 5.37
C SER A 411 -21.21 9.11 5.72
N THR A 412 -20.76 7.92 5.31
CA THR A 412 -21.46 6.65 5.59
C THR A 412 -21.45 6.30 7.08
N LEU A 413 -22.50 5.60 7.52
CA LEU A 413 -22.58 5.08 8.88
C LEU A 413 -21.49 4.03 9.12
N LEU A 414 -21.03 3.90 10.37
CA LEU A 414 -19.95 2.98 10.73
C LEU A 414 -20.27 1.51 10.42
N GLU A 415 -21.53 1.10 10.62
CA GLU A 415 -21.96 -0.29 10.36
C GLU A 415 -21.93 -0.61 8.87
N ASP A 416 -22.52 0.25 8.04
CA ASP A 416 -22.49 0.14 6.58
C ASP A 416 -21.07 0.19 6.03
N ARG A 417 -20.20 1.03 6.62
CA ARG A 417 -18.78 1.08 6.32
C ARG A 417 -18.08 -0.25 6.63
N THR A 418 -18.38 -0.86 7.76
CA THR A 418 -17.75 -2.13 8.17
C THR A 418 -18.14 -3.27 7.23
N LEU A 419 -19.43 -3.35 6.88
CA LEU A 419 -19.93 -4.33 5.90
C LEU A 419 -19.31 -4.09 4.51
N SER A 420 -19.22 -2.82 4.08
CA SER A 420 -18.59 -2.45 2.81
C SER A 420 -17.11 -2.83 2.78
N LEU A 421 -16.36 -2.57 3.86
CA LEU A 421 -14.95 -3.00 3.97
C LEU A 421 -14.81 -4.52 3.89
N GLY A 422 -15.64 -5.27 4.62
CA GLY A 422 -15.62 -6.74 4.58
C GLY A 422 -15.91 -7.28 3.17
N ARG A 423 -16.92 -6.74 2.50
CA ARG A 423 -17.25 -7.06 1.11
C ARG A 423 -16.09 -6.72 0.17
N GLU A 424 -15.46 -5.57 0.34
CA GLU A 424 -14.33 -5.17 -0.49
C GLU A 424 -13.07 -6.00 -0.24
N VAL A 425 -12.84 -6.51 0.97
CA VAL A 425 -11.74 -7.47 1.22
C VAL A 425 -11.98 -8.74 0.40
N ALA A 426 -13.21 -9.25 0.38
CA ALA A 426 -13.56 -10.41 -0.43
C ALA A 426 -13.47 -10.12 -1.95
N ALA A 427 -14.04 -9.00 -2.40
CA ALA A 427 -14.01 -8.59 -3.80
C ALA A 427 -12.57 -8.34 -4.28
N TYR A 428 -11.72 -7.73 -3.46
CA TYR A 428 -10.31 -7.54 -3.79
C TYR A 428 -9.61 -8.86 -4.10
N TRP A 429 -9.83 -9.90 -3.28
CA TRP A 429 -9.25 -11.22 -3.54
C TRP A 429 -9.88 -11.93 -4.74
N TRP A 430 -11.18 -11.75 -4.97
CA TRP A 430 -11.85 -12.25 -6.17
C TRP A 430 -11.19 -11.70 -7.43
N TYR A 431 -11.12 -10.37 -7.57
CA TYR A 431 -10.49 -9.72 -8.72
C TYR A 431 -8.97 -9.99 -8.75
N PHE A 432 -8.30 -10.22 -7.61
CA PHE A 432 -6.90 -10.62 -7.62
C PHE A 432 -6.69 -11.97 -8.32
N VAL A 433 -7.54 -12.96 -8.02
CA VAL A 433 -7.41 -14.34 -8.50
C VAL A 433 -8.07 -14.56 -9.87
N GLU A 434 -9.10 -13.78 -10.21
CA GLU A 434 -9.88 -13.90 -11.46
C GLU A 434 -9.01 -14.10 -12.73
N PRO A 435 -7.93 -13.33 -12.99
CA PRO A 435 -7.11 -13.54 -14.19
C PRO A 435 -6.37 -14.88 -14.25
N ILE A 436 -6.28 -15.58 -13.12
CA ILE A 436 -5.62 -16.89 -12.98
C ILE A 436 -6.63 -18.02 -13.17
N LEU A 437 -7.93 -17.74 -13.02
CA LEU A 437 -8.98 -18.75 -13.16
C LEU A 437 -9.24 -19.06 -14.63
N PRO A 438 -9.53 -20.33 -14.97
CA PRO A 438 -9.99 -20.66 -16.31
C PRO A 438 -11.32 -19.98 -16.59
N ALA A 439 -11.53 -19.54 -17.84
CA ALA A 439 -12.74 -18.84 -18.27
C ALA A 439 -14.06 -19.59 -17.94
N THR A 440 -14.00 -20.92 -17.83
CA THR A 440 -15.15 -21.77 -17.45
C THR A 440 -15.59 -21.65 -15.99
N MET A 441 -14.80 -21.01 -15.12
CA MET A 441 -15.14 -20.76 -13.71
C MET A 441 -15.66 -19.34 -13.45
N ILE A 442 -15.65 -18.47 -14.47
CA ILE A 442 -16.02 -17.05 -14.37
C ILE A 442 -17.45 -16.82 -14.88
N GLN A 443 -17.98 -17.75 -15.68
CA GLN A 443 -19.38 -17.81 -16.13
C GLN A 443 -20.23 -18.66 -15.17
#